data_AF-A0A1H3DEF7-F1
#
_entry.id   AF-A0A1H3DEF7-F1
#
_cell.length_a   1.000
_cell.length_b   1.000
_cell.length_c   1.000
_cell.angle_alpha   90.00
_cell.angle_beta   90.00
_cell.angle_gamma   90.00
#
_symmetry.space_group_name_H-M   'P 1'
#
loop_
_entity.id
_entity.type
_entity.pdbx_description
1 polymer ?
#
loop_
_entity_poly.entity_id
_entity_poly.type
_entity_poly.pdbx_seq_one_letter_code
_entity_poly.pdbx_strand_id
1 'polypeptide(L)'
;MPVTTLARVSGCLVKPIGRAIDWTPFAVAVPAVLGLAFAAGGEPVSLAATVRLGALLPGTAAGFAVVDPLSVVTPVPRWVRQWLRTLLAFAAAAAAWCAVFGVFAVRAAPGTVTGFGGYALEAAVCVSAGLACTAVVAVRRADRVSGAVGAAVLLALAASTLFYEGRVWPLPEEPEWAAVHHAWLLVLPVPLMVLTLANGWAERVMGPA
;
A
#
# COMPACT_ATOMS: atom_id res chain seq x y z
N MET A 1 -29.42 -3.38 -0.72
CA MET A 1 -29.22 -3.83 -2.12
C MET A 1 -28.77 -5.28 -2.11
N PRO A 2 -29.22 -6.13 -3.05
CA PRO A 2 -28.71 -7.49 -3.20
C PRO A 2 -27.20 -7.46 -3.51
N VAL A 3 -26.45 -8.42 -2.95
CA VAL A 3 -24.99 -8.53 -3.15
C VAL A 3 -24.60 -8.60 -4.64
N THR A 4 -25.43 -9.26 -5.45
CA THR A 4 -25.23 -9.40 -6.90
C THR A 4 -25.33 -8.06 -7.65
N THR A 5 -26.24 -7.17 -7.23
CA THR A 5 -26.38 -5.83 -7.81
C THR A 5 -25.16 -4.97 -7.49
N LEU A 6 -24.66 -5.03 -6.24
CA LEU A 6 -23.47 -4.29 -5.82
C LEU A 6 -22.21 -4.72 -6.58
N ALA A 7 -22.03 -6.03 -6.81
CA ALA A 7 -20.89 -6.55 -7.56
C ALA A 7 -20.88 -6.06 -9.02
N ARG A 8 -22.04 -6.09 -9.68
CA ARG A 8 -22.18 -5.64 -11.07
C ARG A 8 -21.93 -4.13 -11.19
N VAL A 9 -22.53 -3.33 -10.30
CA VAL A 9 -22.31 -1.87 -10.25
C VAL A 9 -20.83 -1.58 -10.00
N SER A 10 -20.20 -2.24 -9.03
CA SER A 10 -18.78 -2.05 -8.73
C SER A 10 -17.89 -2.37 -9.92
N GLY A 11 -18.16 -3.46 -10.65
CA GLY A 11 -17.43 -3.82 -11.86
C GLY A 11 -17.53 -2.75 -12.96
N CYS A 12 -18.73 -2.18 -13.18
CA CYS A 12 -18.91 -1.08 -14.13
C CYS A 12 -18.17 0.21 -13.71
N LEU A 13 -17.90 0.38 -12.41
CA LEU A 13 -17.22 1.55 -11.86
C LEU A 13 -15.70 1.46 -11.88
N VAL A 14 -15.11 0.27 -12.06
CA VAL A 14 -13.64 0.08 -12.10
C VAL A 14 -12.98 1.02 -13.11
N LYS A 15 -13.47 1.02 -14.35
CA LYS A 15 -12.91 1.84 -15.44
C LYS A 15 -13.04 3.35 -15.19
N PRO A 16 -14.22 3.91 -14.88
CA PRO A 16 -14.35 5.34 -14.64
C PRO A 16 -13.58 5.80 -13.38
N ILE A 17 -13.63 5.03 -12.28
CA ILE A 17 -12.87 5.37 -11.07
C ILE A 17 -11.37 5.26 -11.34
N GLY A 18 -10.93 4.22 -12.04
CA GLY A 18 -9.55 4.08 -12.47
C GLY A 18 -9.06 5.28 -13.27
N ARG A 19 -9.86 5.80 -14.21
CA ARG A 19 -9.51 7.03 -14.95
C ARG A 19 -9.49 8.30 -14.10
N ALA A 20 -10.25 8.32 -13.01
CA ALA A 20 -10.30 9.45 -12.09
C ALA A 20 -9.18 9.45 -11.05
N ILE A 21 -8.37 8.38 -10.97
CA ILE A 21 -7.19 8.32 -10.11
C ILE A 21 -6.04 9.07 -10.80
N ASP A 22 -5.38 9.93 -10.03
CA ASP A 22 -4.12 10.54 -10.43
C ASP A 22 -3.02 9.48 -10.32
N TRP A 23 -2.66 8.87 -11.45
CA TRP A 23 -1.63 7.84 -11.51
C TRP A 23 -0.21 8.40 -11.57
N THR A 24 -0.02 9.71 -11.60
CA THR A 24 1.31 10.33 -11.69
C THR A 24 2.26 9.87 -10.57
N PRO A 25 1.84 9.78 -9.29
CA PRO A 25 2.71 9.26 -8.23
C PRO A 25 3.19 7.82 -8.50
N PHE A 26 2.34 6.94 -9.01
CA PHE A 26 2.75 5.58 -9.40
C PHE A 26 3.66 5.58 -10.62
N ALA A 27 3.37 6.41 -11.63
CA ALA A 27 4.19 6.54 -12.83
C ALA A 27 5.62 7.00 -12.52
N VAL A 28 5.83 7.71 -11.41
CA VAL A 28 7.17 8.10 -10.92
C VAL A 28 7.75 7.03 -10.00
N ALA A 29 6.99 6.55 -9.01
CA ALA A 29 7.47 5.61 -8.01
C ALA A 29 7.89 4.27 -8.60
N VAL A 30 7.11 3.71 -9.53
CA VAL A 30 7.34 2.37 -10.09
C VAL A 30 8.65 2.27 -10.89
N PRO A 31 8.93 3.16 -11.87
CA PRO A 31 10.22 3.15 -12.56
C PRO A 31 11.40 3.40 -11.63
N ALA A 32 11.24 4.27 -10.62
CA ALA A 32 12.29 4.54 -9.65
C ALA A 32 12.67 3.29 -8.85
N VAL A 33 11.70 2.56 -8.29
CA VAL A 33 11.99 1.33 -7.53
C VAL A 33 12.46 0.19 -8.41
N LEU A 34 11.96 0.06 -9.64
CA LEU A 34 12.45 -0.95 -10.58
C LEU A 34 13.89 -0.65 -11.01
N GLY A 35 14.19 0.61 -11.34
CA GLY A 35 15.55 1.05 -11.63
C GLY A 35 16.50 0.77 -10.48
N LEU A 36 16.07 1.02 -9.24
CA LEU A 36 16.82 0.65 -8.03
C LEU A 36 17.01 -0.87 -7.93
N ALA A 37 15.97 -1.68 -8.19
CA ALA A 37 16.06 -3.15 -8.18
C ALA A 37 17.04 -3.71 -9.23
N PHE A 38 17.17 -3.05 -10.39
CA PHE A 38 18.17 -3.40 -11.40
C PHE A 38 19.57 -2.89 -11.05
N ALA A 39 19.67 -1.75 -10.38
CA ALA A 39 20.95 -1.17 -9.96
C ALA A 39 21.52 -1.80 -8.68
N ALA A 40 20.67 -2.40 -7.84
CA ALA A 40 21.09 -3.05 -6.60
C ALA A 40 22.13 -4.14 -6.90
N GLY A 41 23.15 -4.24 -6.04
CA GLY A 41 24.10 -5.35 -6.09
C GLY A 41 23.41 -6.69 -5.79
N GLY A 42 24.11 -7.80 -6.04
CA GLY A 42 23.61 -9.15 -5.73
C GLY A 42 23.66 -9.51 -4.24
N GLU A 43 24.09 -8.58 -3.38
CA GLU A 43 24.19 -8.82 -1.94
C GLU A 43 22.79 -8.93 -1.30
N PRO A 44 22.56 -9.93 -0.42
CA PRO A 44 21.25 -10.15 0.20
C PRO A 44 20.67 -8.92 0.90
N VAL A 45 21.51 -8.15 1.60
CA VAL A 45 21.11 -6.93 2.31
C VAL A 45 20.61 -5.86 1.34
N SER A 46 21.36 -5.60 0.26
CA SER A 46 21.00 -4.61 -0.75
C SER A 46 19.69 -4.97 -1.47
N LEU A 47 19.53 -6.25 -1.77
CA LEU A 47 18.32 -6.79 -2.40
C LEU A 47 17.10 -6.70 -1.46
N ALA A 48 17.25 -7.11 -0.20
CA ALA A 48 16.20 -7.03 0.82
C ALA A 48 15.74 -5.58 1.05
N ALA A 49 16.69 -4.64 1.17
CA ALA A 49 16.40 -3.22 1.28
C ALA A 49 15.61 -2.71 0.07
N THR A 50 15.96 -3.18 -1.14
CA THR A 50 15.25 -2.79 -2.35
C THR A 50 13.82 -3.32 -2.42
N VAL A 51 13.58 -4.57 -2.00
CA VAL A 51 12.22 -5.13 -1.89
C VAL A 51 11.37 -4.34 -0.90
N ARG A 52 11.94 -3.94 0.25
CA ARG A 52 11.26 -3.12 1.26
C ARG A 52 10.98 -1.70 0.77
N LEU A 53 11.93 -1.05 0.11
CA LEU A 53 11.70 0.24 -0.56
C LEU A 53 10.64 0.12 -1.67
N GLY A 54 10.63 -1.01 -2.37
CA GLY A 54 9.59 -1.40 -3.33
C GLY A 54 8.21 -1.56 -2.72
N ALA A 55 8.07 -1.66 -1.41
CA ALA A 55 6.77 -1.62 -0.72
C ALA A 55 6.44 -0.20 -0.26
N LEU A 56 7.42 0.49 0.34
CA LEU A 56 7.24 1.83 0.90
C LEU A 56 6.86 2.85 -0.19
N LEU A 57 7.58 2.90 -1.31
CA LEU A 57 7.37 3.90 -2.36
C LEU A 57 6.03 3.71 -3.12
N PRO A 58 5.65 2.51 -3.58
CA PRO A 58 4.30 2.29 -4.09
C PRO A 58 3.22 2.48 -3.03
N GLY A 59 3.51 2.20 -1.75
CA GLY A 59 2.62 2.51 -0.63
C GLY A 59 2.37 4.01 -0.45
N THR A 60 3.40 4.85 -0.59
CA THR A 60 3.23 6.32 -0.56
C THR A 60 2.41 6.79 -1.77
N ALA A 61 2.68 6.27 -2.97
CA ALA A 61 1.92 6.57 -4.18
C ALA A 61 0.44 6.16 -4.05
N ALA A 62 0.16 5.02 -3.41
CA ALA A 62 -1.18 4.55 -3.15
C ALA A 62 -2.01 5.54 -2.31
N GLY A 63 -1.38 6.23 -1.35
CA GLY A 63 -2.04 7.27 -0.55
C GLY A 63 -2.65 8.37 -1.44
N PHE A 64 -1.89 8.88 -2.40
CA PHE A 64 -2.38 9.91 -3.33
C PHE A 64 -3.56 9.43 -4.19
N ALA A 65 -3.59 8.16 -4.58
CA ALA A 65 -4.68 7.59 -5.37
C ALA A 65 -6.03 7.52 -4.60
N VAL A 66 -5.97 7.44 -3.27
CA VAL A 66 -7.13 7.34 -2.38
C VAL A 66 -7.80 8.68 -2.11
N VAL A 67 -7.15 9.80 -2.42
CA VAL A 67 -7.76 11.13 -2.34
C VAL A 67 -8.83 11.25 -3.43
N ASP A 68 -10.10 11.32 -3.03
CA ASP A 68 -11.24 11.55 -3.93
C ASP A 68 -11.57 13.05 -3.94
N PRO A 69 -11.20 13.81 -4.99
CA PRO A 69 -11.61 15.21 -5.09
C PRO A 69 -13.14 15.26 -5.24
N LEU A 70 -13.81 15.97 -4.32
CA LEU A 70 -15.27 16.00 -4.15
C LEU A 70 -16.06 16.59 -5.33
N SER A 71 -15.44 16.86 -6.46
CA SER A 71 -16.00 17.66 -7.54
C SER A 71 -16.93 16.92 -8.50
N VAL A 72 -17.07 15.59 -8.39
CA VAL A 72 -17.89 14.81 -9.34
C VAL A 72 -19.14 14.25 -8.65
N VAL A 73 -20.27 14.89 -8.90
CA VAL A 73 -21.59 14.35 -8.52
C VAL A 73 -21.81 13.06 -9.31
N THR A 74 -21.79 11.93 -8.62
CA THR A 74 -22.07 10.61 -9.20
C THR A 74 -23.19 9.93 -8.40
N PRO A 75 -24.05 9.15 -9.04
CA PRO A 75 -25.19 8.47 -8.38
C PRO A 75 -24.76 7.28 -7.50
N VAL A 76 -23.49 7.20 -7.12
CA VAL A 76 -22.91 6.09 -6.36
C VAL A 76 -22.58 6.59 -4.96
N PRO A 77 -22.90 5.85 -3.89
CA PRO A 77 -22.51 6.22 -2.54
C PRO A 77 -20.99 6.43 -2.42
N ARG A 78 -20.58 7.48 -1.70
CA ARG A 78 -19.16 7.83 -1.55
C ARG A 78 -18.32 6.70 -0.96
N TRP A 79 -18.86 5.93 0.00
CA TRP A 79 -18.17 4.80 0.61
C TRP A 79 -17.80 3.72 -0.43
N VAL A 80 -18.68 3.42 -1.39
CA VAL A 80 -18.41 2.45 -2.46
C VAL A 80 -17.26 2.93 -3.33
N ARG A 81 -17.28 4.22 -3.71
CA ARG A 81 -16.20 4.81 -4.52
C ARG A 81 -14.88 4.80 -3.77
N GLN A 82 -14.89 5.18 -2.50
CA GLN A 82 -13.70 5.22 -1.66
C GLN A 82 -13.07 3.84 -1.50
N TRP A 83 -13.90 2.82 -1.25
CA TRP A 83 -13.43 1.43 -1.21
C TRP A 83 -12.84 0.99 -2.55
N LEU A 84 -13.50 1.30 -3.67
CA LEU A 84 -12.99 0.92 -4.98
C LEU A 84 -11.65 1.62 -5.28
N ARG A 85 -11.51 2.91 -4.96
CA ARG A 85 -10.23 3.64 -5.09
C ARG A 85 -9.14 3.00 -4.23
N THR A 86 -9.47 2.66 -2.99
CA THR A 86 -8.54 2.03 -2.06
C THR A 86 -8.08 0.66 -2.56
N LEU A 87 -9.01 -0.15 -3.06
CA LEU A 87 -8.69 -1.47 -3.64
C LEU A 87 -7.84 -1.34 -4.91
N LEU A 88 -8.14 -0.38 -5.80
CA LEU A 88 -7.35 -0.13 -7.00
C LEU A 88 -5.93 0.36 -6.66
N ALA A 89 -5.81 1.28 -5.70
CA ALA A 89 -4.52 1.79 -5.23
C ALA A 89 -3.69 0.68 -4.58
N PHE A 90 -4.31 -0.15 -3.73
CA PHE A 90 -3.65 -1.30 -3.10
C PHE A 90 -3.21 -2.32 -4.15
N ALA A 91 -4.06 -2.64 -5.13
CA ALA A 91 -3.73 -3.57 -6.20
C ALA A 91 -2.59 -3.07 -7.08
N ALA A 92 -2.55 -1.77 -7.40
CA ALA A 92 -1.45 -1.15 -8.13
C ALA A 92 -0.13 -1.21 -7.34
N ALA A 93 -0.17 -0.92 -6.03
CA ALA A 93 0.99 -1.05 -5.15
C ALA A 93 1.49 -2.49 -5.04
N ALA A 94 0.57 -3.45 -4.89
CA ALA A 94 0.90 -4.88 -4.87
C ALA A 94 1.52 -5.34 -6.19
N ALA A 95 0.97 -4.93 -7.34
CA ALA A 95 1.53 -5.27 -8.65
C ALA A 95 2.93 -4.68 -8.84
N ALA A 96 3.15 -3.42 -8.45
CA ALA A 96 4.47 -2.78 -8.48
C ALA A 96 5.47 -3.51 -7.58
N TRP A 97 5.07 -3.84 -6.35
CA TRP A 97 5.92 -4.58 -5.43
C TRP A 97 6.24 -5.99 -5.95
N CYS A 98 5.26 -6.71 -6.50
CA CYS A 98 5.48 -8.02 -7.13
C CYS A 98 6.49 -7.94 -8.28
N ALA A 99 6.47 -6.86 -9.07
CA ALA A 99 7.47 -6.66 -10.12
C ALA A 99 8.89 -6.47 -9.55
N VAL A 100 9.03 -5.66 -8.49
CA VAL A 100 10.31 -5.50 -7.76
C VAL A 100 10.78 -6.83 -7.17
N PHE A 101 9.88 -7.57 -6.52
CA PHE A 101 10.17 -8.88 -5.96
C PHE A 101 10.57 -9.89 -7.06
N GLY A 102 9.94 -9.83 -8.23
CA GLY A 102 10.32 -10.65 -9.39
C GLY A 102 11.74 -10.38 -9.85
N VAL A 103 12.15 -9.10 -9.93
CA VAL A 103 13.54 -8.74 -10.23
C VAL A 103 14.49 -9.28 -9.16
N PHE A 104 14.13 -9.13 -7.88
CA PHE A 104 14.88 -9.71 -6.77
C PHE A 104 15.05 -11.24 -6.92
N ALA A 105 13.96 -11.96 -7.15
CA ALA A 105 13.97 -13.42 -7.25
C ALA A 105 14.82 -13.93 -8.43
N VAL A 106 14.82 -13.21 -9.56
CA VAL A 106 15.64 -13.55 -10.73
C VAL A 106 17.13 -13.26 -10.51
N ARG A 107 17.46 -12.22 -9.72
CA ARG A 107 18.84 -11.79 -9.49
C ARG A 107 19.49 -12.39 -8.25
N ALA A 108 18.70 -13.00 -7.37
CA ALA A 108 19.20 -13.69 -6.19
C ALA A 108 20.16 -14.83 -6.58
N ALA A 109 21.22 -15.01 -5.80
CA ALA A 109 22.18 -16.09 -6.03
C ALA A 109 21.48 -17.47 -5.90
N PRO A 110 21.92 -18.49 -6.66
CA PRO A 110 21.38 -19.84 -6.50
C PRO A 110 21.44 -20.30 -5.04
N GLY A 111 20.32 -20.82 -4.53
CA GLY A 111 20.21 -21.28 -3.13
C GLY A 111 19.78 -20.21 -2.12
N THR A 112 19.65 -18.94 -2.52
CA THR A 112 19.15 -17.87 -1.64
C THR A 112 17.71 -18.13 -1.21
N VAL A 113 17.44 -18.04 0.08
CA VAL A 113 16.06 -18.10 0.60
C VAL A 113 15.36 -16.78 0.29
N THR A 114 14.36 -16.81 -0.59
CA THR A 114 13.71 -15.58 -1.10
C THR A 114 12.75 -14.93 -0.10
N GLY A 115 12.24 -15.68 0.89
CA GLY A 115 11.39 -15.12 1.96
C GLY A 115 10.09 -14.46 1.49
N PHE A 116 9.54 -14.84 0.32
CA PHE A 116 8.40 -14.15 -0.30
C PHE A 116 7.24 -13.84 0.67
N GLY A 117 6.80 -14.83 1.45
CA GLY A 117 5.65 -14.67 2.34
C GLY A 117 5.87 -13.60 3.41
N GLY A 118 7.09 -13.50 3.95
CA GLY A 118 7.40 -12.48 4.95
C GLY A 118 7.48 -11.09 4.33
N TYR A 119 8.22 -10.93 3.22
CA TYR A 119 8.27 -9.65 2.53
C TYR A 119 6.91 -9.18 1.99
N ALA A 120 6.04 -10.10 1.56
CA ALA A 120 4.68 -9.76 1.14
C ALA A 120 3.84 -9.25 2.33
N LEU A 121 4.04 -9.84 3.52
CA LEU A 121 3.38 -9.39 4.76
C LEU A 121 3.89 -8.01 5.20
N GLU A 122 5.21 -7.81 5.21
CA GLU A 122 5.85 -6.50 5.44
C GLU A 122 5.24 -5.44 4.50
N ALA A 123 5.15 -5.77 3.21
CA ALA A 123 4.60 -4.88 2.20
C ALA A 123 3.11 -4.58 2.44
N ALA A 124 2.30 -5.60 2.73
CA ALA A 124 0.89 -5.45 3.02
C ALA A 124 0.63 -4.55 4.24
N VAL A 125 1.40 -4.71 5.32
CA VAL A 125 1.29 -3.87 6.52
C VAL A 125 1.70 -2.43 6.21
N CYS A 126 2.82 -2.21 5.52
CA CYS A 126 3.25 -0.86 5.14
C CYS A 126 2.22 -0.18 4.24
N VAL A 127 1.82 -0.79 3.12
CA VAL A 127 0.85 -0.20 2.19
C VAL A 127 -0.48 0.08 2.91
N SER A 128 -0.99 -0.87 3.70
CA SER A 128 -2.24 -0.65 4.44
C SER A 128 -2.13 0.46 5.50
N ALA A 129 -1.00 0.59 6.20
CA ALA A 129 -0.77 1.67 7.15
C ALA A 129 -0.74 3.06 6.47
N GLY A 130 -0.01 3.19 5.36
CA GLY A 130 0.02 4.42 4.58
C GLY A 130 -1.36 4.82 4.05
N LEU A 131 -2.13 3.84 3.55
CA LEU A 131 -3.50 4.04 3.09
C LEU A 131 -4.46 4.40 4.24
N ALA A 132 -4.35 3.73 5.38
CA ALA A 132 -5.18 3.97 6.56
C ALA A 132 -5.01 5.40 7.08
N CYS A 133 -3.77 5.85 7.25
CA CYS A 133 -3.49 7.22 7.69
C CYS A 133 -3.96 8.26 6.68
N THR A 134 -3.75 8.01 5.38
CA THR A 134 -4.26 8.89 4.33
C THR A 134 -5.78 8.97 4.36
N ALA A 135 -6.47 7.83 4.47
CA ALA A 135 -7.93 7.77 4.48
C ALA A 135 -8.53 8.54 5.66
N VAL A 136 -7.94 8.43 6.86
CA VAL A 136 -8.38 9.19 8.05
C VAL A 136 -8.34 10.70 7.79
N VAL A 137 -7.28 11.20 7.17
CA VAL A 137 -7.15 12.64 6.88
C VAL A 137 -8.03 13.06 5.71
N ALA A 138 -8.12 12.23 4.67
CA ALA A 138 -8.93 12.49 3.48
C ALA A 138 -10.43 12.66 3.77
N VAL A 139 -10.93 12.07 4.86
CA VAL A 139 -12.31 12.28 5.31
C VAL A 139 -12.54 13.72 5.80
N ARG A 140 -11.50 14.38 6.35
CA ARG A 140 -11.59 15.76 6.86
C ARG A 140 -11.14 16.80 5.83
N ARG A 141 -10.19 16.45 4.97
CA ARG A 141 -9.63 17.34 3.93
C ARG A 141 -9.45 16.54 2.65
N ALA A 142 -10.28 16.79 1.64
CA ALA A 142 -10.18 16.08 0.35
C ALA A 142 -9.19 16.78 -0.59
N ASP A 143 -7.96 17.03 -0.14
CA ASP A 143 -6.91 17.73 -0.87
C ASP A 143 -5.67 16.86 -1.09
N ARG A 144 -4.76 17.32 -1.96
CA ARG A 144 -3.50 16.61 -2.25
C ARG A 144 -2.58 16.48 -1.04
N VAL A 145 -2.68 17.39 -0.07
CA VAL A 145 -1.88 17.37 1.16
C VAL A 145 -2.19 16.11 1.98
N SER A 146 -3.43 15.61 1.91
CA SER A 146 -3.84 14.39 2.59
C SER A 146 -3.09 13.15 2.10
N GLY A 147 -2.75 13.08 0.81
CA GLY A 147 -1.90 12.01 0.27
C GLY A 147 -0.47 12.03 0.81
N ALA A 148 0.07 13.22 1.13
CA ALA A 148 1.40 13.35 1.72
C ALA A 148 1.47 12.84 3.17
N VAL A 149 0.35 12.76 3.88
CA VAL A 149 0.32 12.22 5.26
C VAL A 149 0.69 10.73 5.28
N GLY A 150 0.14 9.93 4.38
CA GLY A 150 0.53 8.52 4.28
C GLY A 150 2.02 8.35 3.99
N ALA A 151 2.57 9.21 3.11
CA ALA A 151 4.00 9.22 2.83
C ALA A 151 4.84 9.59 4.06
N ALA A 152 4.44 10.62 4.81
CA ALA A 152 5.11 11.04 6.03
C ALA A 152 5.09 9.96 7.11
N VAL A 153 3.96 9.27 7.29
CA VAL A 153 3.85 8.15 8.24
C VAL A 153 4.75 6.99 7.83
N LEU A 154 4.78 6.62 6.55
CA LEU A 154 5.65 5.56 6.06
C LEU A 154 7.14 5.90 6.21
N LEU A 155 7.51 7.16 5.94
CA LEU A 155 8.85 7.65 6.18
C LEU A 155 9.21 7.62 7.66
N ALA A 156 8.31 8.06 8.54
CA ALA A 156 8.52 8.03 9.98
C ALA A 156 8.65 6.59 10.51
N LEU A 157 7.83 5.66 10.00
CA LEU A 157 7.93 4.25 10.32
C LEU A 157 9.28 3.70 9.87
N ALA A 158 9.66 3.87 8.60
CA ALA A 158 10.94 3.42 8.09
C ALA A 158 12.13 4.03 8.87
N ALA A 159 12.11 5.34 9.12
CA ALA A 159 13.15 6.03 9.89
C ALA A 159 13.22 5.52 11.34
N SER A 160 12.07 5.28 11.98
CA SER A 160 12.04 4.76 13.35
C SER A 160 12.67 3.37 13.47
N THR A 161 12.57 2.55 12.41
CA THR A 161 13.18 1.22 12.41
C THR A 161 14.70 1.23 12.27
N LEU A 162 15.30 2.34 11.82
CA LEU A 162 16.76 2.47 11.73
C LEU A 162 17.44 2.40 13.10
N PHE A 163 16.71 2.70 14.18
CA PHE A 163 17.22 2.62 15.56
C PHE A 163 17.15 1.20 16.16
N TYR A 164 16.63 0.22 15.41
CA TYR A 164 16.42 -1.15 15.88
C TYR A 164 17.15 -2.16 14.98
N GLU A 165 18.46 -1.97 14.82
CA GLU A 165 19.33 -2.84 14.01
C GLU A 165 19.08 -4.34 14.28
N GLY A 166 18.83 -5.11 13.22
CA GLY A 166 18.62 -6.56 13.26
C GLY A 166 17.31 -7.06 13.88
N ARG A 167 16.48 -6.20 14.49
CA ARG A 167 15.28 -6.66 15.23
C ARG A 167 13.95 -6.55 14.49
N VAL A 168 13.82 -5.58 13.58
CA VAL A 168 12.53 -5.27 12.93
C VAL A 168 12.47 -5.79 11.49
N TRP A 169 13.63 -5.98 10.88
CA TRP A 169 13.79 -6.28 9.46
C TRP A 169 14.79 -7.41 9.21
N PRO A 170 14.63 -8.58 9.85
CA PRO A 170 15.57 -9.68 9.68
C PRO A 170 15.63 -10.14 8.22
N LEU A 171 16.72 -10.81 7.85
CA LEU A 171 16.82 -11.52 6.57
C LEU A 171 16.14 -12.90 6.65
N PRO A 172 15.70 -13.49 5.52
CA PRO A 172 15.02 -14.79 5.54
C PRO A 172 15.81 -15.95 6.16
N GLU A 173 17.13 -15.84 6.18
CA GLU A 173 18.04 -16.84 6.75
C GLU A 173 18.30 -16.63 8.26
N GLU A 174 17.90 -15.49 8.81
CA GLU A 174 18.11 -15.15 10.22
C GLU A 174 17.08 -15.86 11.12
N PRO A 175 17.49 -16.33 12.31
CA PRO A 175 16.62 -17.13 13.18
C PRO A 175 15.39 -16.35 13.69
N GLU A 176 15.49 -15.02 13.76
CA GLU A 176 14.41 -14.13 14.19
C GLU A 176 13.32 -13.94 13.13
N TRP A 177 13.58 -14.32 11.86
CA TRP A 177 12.67 -14.08 10.73
C TRP A 177 11.23 -14.51 11.03
N ALA A 178 11.05 -15.74 11.49
CA ALA A 178 9.73 -16.27 11.78
C ALA A 178 9.05 -15.51 12.93
N ALA A 179 9.75 -15.26 14.03
CA ALA A 179 9.19 -14.59 15.20
C ALA A 179 8.75 -13.15 14.88
N VAL A 180 9.59 -12.40 14.14
CA VAL A 180 9.27 -11.03 13.71
C VAL A 180 8.06 -11.03 12.78
N HIS A 181 7.97 -11.94 11.81
CA HIS A 181 6.83 -11.98 10.90
C HIS A 181 5.52 -12.43 11.55
N HIS A 182 5.56 -13.22 12.63
CA HIS A 182 4.37 -13.43 13.46
C HIS A 182 3.90 -12.13 14.12
N ALA A 183 4.82 -11.28 14.60
CA ALA A 183 4.46 -9.97 15.12
C ALA A 183 3.85 -9.07 14.03
N TRP A 184 4.43 -9.04 12.82
CA TRP A 184 3.85 -8.33 11.67
C TRP A 184 2.43 -8.81 11.35
N LEU A 185 2.18 -10.12 11.44
CA LEU A 185 0.85 -10.69 11.20
C LEU A 185 -0.17 -10.22 12.25
N LEU A 186 0.26 -10.10 13.51
CA LEU A 186 -0.59 -9.56 14.59
C LEU A 186 -0.83 -8.05 14.46
N VAL A 187 0.09 -7.31 13.81
CA VAL A 187 -0.05 -5.88 13.56
C VAL A 187 -0.97 -5.58 12.38
N LEU A 188 -1.00 -6.44 11.35
CA LEU A 188 -1.80 -6.24 10.12
C LEU A 188 -3.28 -5.88 10.35
N PRO A 189 -4.02 -6.46 11.32
CA PRO A 189 -5.41 -6.07 11.58
C PRO A 189 -5.59 -4.59 11.95
N VAL A 190 -4.59 -3.94 12.56
CA VAL A 190 -4.68 -2.55 13.00
C VAL A 190 -4.91 -1.56 11.84
N PRO A 191 -4.04 -1.48 10.81
CA PRO A 191 -4.28 -0.58 9.69
C PRO A 191 -5.53 -0.97 8.90
N LEU A 192 -5.88 -2.26 8.80
CA LEU A 192 -7.13 -2.70 8.15
C LEU A 192 -8.38 -2.22 8.90
N MET A 193 -8.36 -2.28 10.24
CA MET A 193 -9.43 -1.74 11.07
C MET A 193 -9.54 -0.22 10.93
N VAL A 194 -8.42 0.51 10.91
CA VAL A 194 -8.45 1.97 10.68
C VAL A 194 -9.00 2.31 9.30
N LEU A 195 -8.59 1.57 8.27
CA LEU A 195 -9.06 1.75 6.89
C LEU A 195 -10.58 1.49 6.77
N THR A 196 -11.07 0.40 7.39
CA THR A 196 -12.51 0.08 7.42
C THR A 196 -13.31 1.16 8.14
N LEU A 197 -12.83 1.63 9.29
CA LEU A 197 -13.45 2.71 10.04
C LEU A 197 -13.46 4.02 9.25
N ALA A 198 -12.35 4.41 8.63
CA ALA A 198 -12.24 5.63 7.83
C ALA A 198 -13.17 5.60 6.61
N ASN A 199 -13.21 4.48 5.89
CA ASN A 199 -14.08 4.32 4.72
C ASN A 199 -15.57 4.21 5.11
N GLY A 200 -15.88 3.63 6.28
CA GLY A 200 -17.26 3.56 6.81
C GLY A 200 -17.73 4.86 7.49
N TRP A 201 -16.83 5.70 7.99
CA TRP A 201 -17.20 7.01 8.56
C TRP A 201 -17.79 7.95 7.51
N ALA A 202 -17.35 7.80 6.24
CA ALA A 202 -17.92 8.51 5.11
C ALA A 202 -19.43 8.22 4.92
N GLU A 203 -19.92 7.06 5.34
CA GLU A 203 -21.35 6.72 5.30
C GLU A 203 -22.15 7.45 6.39
N ARG A 204 -21.60 7.54 7.62
CA ARG A 204 -22.32 8.05 8.80
C ARG A 204 -22.40 9.57 8.87
N VAL A 205 -21.36 10.28 8.44
CA VAL A 205 -21.28 11.74 8.62
C VAL A 205 -22.05 12.50 7.54
N MET A 206 -22.25 11.92 6.35
CA MET A 206 -22.78 12.65 5.19
C MET A 206 -24.22 12.32 4.82
N GLY A 207 -24.87 11.37 5.51
CA GLY A 207 -26.23 10.94 5.21
C GLY A 207 -26.37 10.35 3.79
N PRO A 208 -27.52 9.75 3.47
CA PRO A 208 -27.87 9.47 2.08
C PRO A 208 -28.08 10.81 1.38
N ALA A 209 -27.14 11.20 0.51
CA ALA A 209 -27.32 12.30 -0.44
C ALA A 209 -28.37 11.93 -1.50
#